data_AF-A0AAN0LSX1-F1
#
_entry.id   AF-A0AAN0LSX1-F1
#
_cell.length_a   1.000
_cell.length_b   1.000
_cell.length_c   1.000
_cell.angle_alpha   90.00
_cell.angle_beta   90.00
_cell.angle_gamma   90.00
#
_symmetry.space_group_name_H-M   'P 1'
#
loop_
_entity.id
_entity.type
_entity.pdbx_description
1 polymer ?
#
loop_
_entity_poly.entity_id
_entity_poly.type
_entity_poly.pdbx_seq_one_letter_code
_entity_poly.pdbx_strand_id
1 'polypeptide(L)'
;MKEISKDSLSAILGLPVFVGFDENTLSKQLLNAFGALDPGILNAISEVHIGQVQYDPSVMTLVMNNNYTVFIKTETLPQMKSYASIVSANQTDDRRIIINEHGPTSDSAIASIVPCTP
;
A
#
# COMPACT_ATOMS: atom_id res chain seq x y z
N MET A 1 -24.14 11.38 20.65
CA MET A 1 -23.47 11.41 19.33
C MET A 1 -22.38 12.45 19.38
N LYS A 2 -21.13 12.09 19.07
CA LYS A 2 -20.02 13.05 18.99
C LYS A 2 -20.06 13.62 17.58
N GLU A 3 -20.32 14.92 17.44
CA GLU A 3 -20.29 15.58 16.12
C GLU A 3 -18.88 15.51 15.54
N ILE A 4 -18.78 15.09 14.28
CA ILE A 4 -17.51 15.09 13.54
C ILE A 4 -17.35 16.50 12.98
N SER A 5 -16.32 17.23 13.42
CA SER A 5 -16.00 18.56 12.88
C SER A 5 -15.53 18.44 11.42
N LYS A 6 -15.63 19.52 10.64
CA LYS A 6 -15.18 19.55 9.24
C LYS A 6 -13.70 19.17 9.08
N ASP A 7 -12.88 19.55 10.05
CA ASP A 7 -11.46 19.19 10.12
C ASP A 7 -11.27 17.69 10.40
N SER A 8 -12.11 17.13 11.27
CA SER A 8 -12.13 15.68 11.54
C SER A 8 -12.60 14.89 10.31
N LEU A 9 -13.56 15.43 9.56
CA LEU A 9 -14.06 14.82 8.33
C LEU A 9 -12.96 14.74 7.26
N SER A 10 -12.18 15.82 7.13
CA SER A 10 -11.07 15.90 6.18
C SER A 10 -9.94 14.94 6.54
N ALA A 11 -9.67 14.75 7.84
CA ALA A 11 -8.72 13.76 8.32
C ALA A 11 -9.17 12.32 8.03
N ILE A 12 -10.47 12.03 8.12
CA ILE A 12 -11.03 10.70 7.84
C ILE A 12 -10.96 10.36 6.34
N LEU A 13 -11.20 11.34 5.46
CA LEU A 13 -11.15 11.14 4.01
C LEU A 13 -9.74 10.82 3.46
N GLY A 14 -8.68 11.11 4.22
CA GLY A 14 -7.30 10.81 3.85
C GLY A 14 -6.79 9.46 4.36
N LEU A 15 -7.62 8.70 5.09
CA LEU A 15 -7.20 7.43 5.66
C LEU A 15 -7.59 6.25 4.74
N PRO A 16 -6.68 5.28 4.58
CA PRO A 16 -7.00 4.07 3.85
C PRO A 16 -8.05 3.23 4.58
N VAL A 17 -8.93 2.58 3.81
CA VAL A 17 -9.91 1.62 4.34
C VAL A 17 -9.25 0.24 4.42
N PHE A 18 -9.22 -0.35 5.61
CA PHE A 18 -8.75 -1.72 5.81
C PHE A 18 -9.88 -2.71 5.55
N VAL A 19 -9.75 -3.51 4.49
CA VAL A 19 -10.74 -4.48 4.01
C VAL A 19 -10.30 -5.90 4.38
N GLY A 20 -11.19 -6.64 5.03
CA GLY A 20 -10.93 -8.03 5.45
C GLY A 20 -10.07 -8.17 6.71
N PHE A 21 -9.72 -7.07 7.37
CA PHE A 21 -9.03 -7.08 8.66
C PHE A 21 -10.03 -7.24 9.82
N ASP A 22 -9.60 -7.97 10.83
CA ASP A 22 -10.25 -8.20 12.12
C ASP A 22 -9.29 -7.82 13.28
N GLU A 23 -9.73 -7.99 14.52
CA GLU A 23 -8.92 -7.65 15.70
C GLU A 23 -7.62 -8.47 15.82
N ASN A 24 -7.54 -9.64 15.17
CA ASN A 24 -6.39 -10.52 15.22
C ASN A 24 -5.36 -10.19 14.13
N THR A 25 -5.82 -9.64 13.01
CA THR A 25 -5.00 -9.32 11.83
C THR A 25 -4.56 -7.85 11.81
N LEU A 26 -5.35 -6.96 12.42
CA LEU A 26 -5.00 -5.55 12.60
C LEU A 26 -4.00 -5.39 13.77
N SER A 27 -2.75 -5.78 13.55
CA SER A 27 -1.72 -5.70 14.59
C SER A 27 -1.26 -4.26 14.87
N LYS A 28 -0.82 -3.98 16.10
CA LYS A 28 -0.16 -2.70 16.43
C LYS A 28 1.04 -2.42 15.54
N GLN A 29 1.79 -3.46 15.15
CA GLN A 29 2.94 -3.32 14.26
C GLN A 29 2.51 -2.80 12.88
N LEU A 30 1.43 -3.36 12.32
CA LEU A 30 0.87 -2.91 11.05
C LEU A 30 0.43 -1.44 11.12
N LEU A 31 -0.35 -1.08 12.14
CA LEU A 31 -0.82 0.29 12.32
C LEU A 31 0.33 1.28 12.52
N ASN A 32 1.36 0.89 13.26
CA ASN A 32 2.57 1.71 13.42
C ASN A 32 3.34 1.87 12.10
N ALA A 33 3.39 0.83 11.27
CA ALA A 33 4.03 0.91 9.96
C ALA A 33 3.29 1.89 9.03
N PHE A 34 1.95 1.85 9.02
CA PHE A 34 1.12 2.83 8.29
C PHE A 34 1.24 4.24 8.87
N GLY A 35 1.28 4.39 10.18
CA GLY A 35 1.47 5.69 10.85
C GLY A 35 2.84 6.31 10.62
N ALA A 36 3.83 5.52 10.20
CA ALA A 36 5.16 5.99 9.83
C ALA A 36 5.31 6.35 8.34
N LEU A 37 4.26 6.13 7.52
CA LEU A 37 4.28 6.51 6.12
C LEU A 37 4.24 8.04 5.96
N ASP A 38 4.85 8.52 4.89
CA ASP A 38 4.68 9.91 4.46
C ASP A 38 3.18 10.19 4.24
N PRO A 39 2.64 11.33 4.73
CA PRO A 39 1.22 11.65 4.59
C PRO A 39 0.73 11.65 3.14
N GLY A 40 1.59 12.04 2.18
CA GLY A 40 1.25 12.01 0.76
C GLY A 40 1.06 10.58 0.24
N ILE A 41 1.89 9.65 0.70
CA ILE A 41 1.74 8.22 0.40
C ILE A 41 0.50 7.66 1.07
N LEU A 42 0.27 7.97 2.35
CA LEU A 42 -0.90 7.48 3.08
C LEU A 42 -2.20 7.92 2.41
N ASN A 43 -2.30 9.19 2.02
CA ASN A 43 -3.43 9.75 1.29
C ASN A 43 -3.59 9.17 -0.14
N ALA A 44 -2.53 8.57 -0.70
CA ALA A 44 -2.60 7.91 -1.99
C ALA A 44 -3.19 6.50 -1.90
N ILE A 45 -3.26 5.90 -0.71
CA ILE A 45 -3.81 4.57 -0.49
C ILE A 45 -5.32 4.71 -0.23
N SER A 46 -6.14 4.16 -1.13
CA SER A 46 -7.60 4.11 -0.95
C SER A 46 -8.02 2.94 -0.07
N GLU A 47 -7.48 1.75 -0.36
CA GLU A 47 -7.85 0.52 0.35
C GLU A 47 -6.63 -0.35 0.63
N VAL A 48 -6.69 -1.08 1.74
CA VAL A 48 -5.70 -2.08 2.15
C VAL A 48 -6.44 -3.39 2.34
N HIS A 49 -6.10 -4.39 1.54
CA HIS A 49 -6.71 -5.71 1.57
C HIS A 49 -5.73 -6.73 2.14
N ILE A 50 -6.20 -7.58 3.03
CA ILE A 50 -5.40 -8.69 3.56
C ILE A 50 -5.33 -9.85 2.56
N GLY A 51 -4.14 -10.45 2.43
CA GLY A 51 -3.96 -11.85 2.03
C GLY A 51 -4.64 -12.30 0.74
N GLN A 52 -4.72 -11.44 -0.29
CA GLN A 52 -5.33 -11.80 -1.58
C GLN A 52 -4.40 -12.64 -2.48
N VAL A 53 -3.13 -12.79 -2.12
CA VAL A 53 -2.16 -13.55 -2.91
C VAL A 53 -2.09 -14.99 -2.39
N GLN A 54 -2.61 -15.95 -3.16
CA GLN A 54 -2.72 -17.37 -2.78
C GLN A 54 -1.40 -18.02 -2.31
N TYR A 55 -0.26 -17.47 -2.71
CA TYR A 55 1.06 -18.02 -2.43
C TYR A 55 1.74 -17.43 -1.19
N ASP A 56 1.28 -16.29 -0.68
CA ASP A 56 1.89 -15.67 0.52
C ASP A 56 0.85 -14.87 1.33
N PRO A 57 0.40 -15.40 2.49
CA PRO A 57 -0.59 -14.73 3.34
C PRO A 57 -0.05 -13.49 4.04
N SER A 58 1.28 -13.26 4.05
CA SER A 58 1.89 -12.05 4.60
C SER A 58 1.83 -10.85 3.64
N VAL A 59 1.49 -11.09 2.36
CA VAL A 59 1.35 -10.04 1.35
C VAL A 59 -0.03 -9.38 1.45
N MET A 60 -0.01 -8.07 1.60
CA MET A 60 -1.16 -7.19 1.54
C MET A 60 -1.27 -6.58 0.14
N THR A 61 -2.49 -6.24 -0.23
CA THR A 61 -2.78 -5.53 -1.48
C THR A 61 -3.24 -4.12 -1.16
N LEU A 62 -2.50 -3.12 -1.62
CA LEU A 62 -2.87 -1.71 -1.54
C LEU A 62 -3.52 -1.28 -2.84
N VAL A 63 -4.72 -0.73 -2.77
CA VAL A 63 -5.40 -0.07 -3.88
C VAL A 63 -5.11 1.42 -3.78
N MET A 64 -4.46 1.97 -4.80
CA MET A 64 -4.04 3.37 -4.85
C MET A 64 -5.10 4.23 -5.54
N ASN A 65 -5.17 5.52 -5.21
CA ASN A 65 -6.15 6.47 -5.73
C ASN A 65 -5.99 6.80 -7.23
N ASN A 66 -4.93 6.30 -7.87
CA ASN A 66 -4.64 6.40 -9.30
C ASN A 66 -4.85 5.06 -10.04
N ASN A 67 -5.61 4.14 -9.43
CA ASN A 67 -5.94 2.80 -9.92
C ASN A 67 -4.72 1.85 -10.04
N TYR A 68 -3.60 2.17 -9.40
CA TYR A 68 -2.53 1.19 -9.22
C TYR A 68 -2.88 0.23 -8.08
N THR A 69 -2.42 -1.01 -8.23
CA THR A 69 -2.49 -2.05 -7.21
C THR A 69 -1.07 -2.41 -6.80
N VAL A 70 -0.76 -2.27 -5.52
CA VAL A 70 0.57 -2.55 -4.96
C VAL A 70 0.50 -3.79 -4.06
N PHE A 71 1.30 -4.81 -4.35
CA PHE A 71 1.48 -5.98 -3.51
C PHE A 71 2.72 -5.76 -2.63
N ILE A 72 2.52 -5.79 -1.31
CA ILE A 72 3.54 -5.38 -0.35
C ILE A 72 3.38 -6.11 0.98
N LYS A 73 4.47 -6.23 1.74
CA LYS A 73 4.44 -6.76 3.11
C LYS A 73 4.60 -5.65 4.13
N THR A 74 4.30 -5.94 5.38
CA THR A 74 4.41 -4.94 6.46
C THR A 74 5.86 -4.44 6.61
N GLU A 75 6.83 -5.34 6.46
CA GLU A 75 8.26 -5.09 6.50
C GLU A 75 8.78 -4.24 5.32
N THR A 76 8.13 -4.31 4.16
CA THR A 76 8.51 -3.55 2.97
C THR A 76 7.71 -2.27 2.78
N LEU A 77 6.69 -2.01 3.62
CA LEU A 77 5.91 -0.77 3.63
C LEU A 77 6.76 0.51 3.57
N PRO A 78 7.91 0.63 4.27
CA PRO A 78 8.78 1.80 4.18
C PRO A 78 9.34 2.08 2.78
N GLN A 79 9.36 1.10 1.88
CA GLN A 79 9.78 1.28 0.49
C GLN A 79 8.76 2.07 -0.35
N MET A 80 7.54 2.27 0.15
CA MET A 80 6.52 3.11 -0.50
C MET A 80 6.95 4.57 -0.69
N LYS A 81 7.99 5.04 0.00
CA LYS A 81 8.64 6.33 -0.29
C LYS A 81 9.10 6.45 -1.75
N SER A 82 9.40 5.34 -2.41
CA SER A 82 9.84 5.28 -3.81
C SER A 82 8.67 5.13 -4.80
N TYR A 83 7.42 5.05 -4.31
CA TYR A 83 6.23 4.81 -5.14
C TYR A 83 6.09 5.81 -6.28
N ALA A 84 6.24 7.12 -6.00
CA ALA A 84 6.14 8.15 -7.03
C ALA A 84 7.18 7.96 -8.16
N SER A 85 8.40 7.56 -7.81
CA SER A 85 9.46 7.25 -8.78
C SER A 85 9.18 5.97 -9.57
N ILE A 86 8.59 4.96 -8.94
CA ILE A 86 8.21 3.70 -9.60
C ILE A 86 7.12 3.96 -10.64
N VAL A 87 6.09 4.73 -10.29
CA VAL A 87 4.99 5.09 -11.19
C VAL A 87 5.48 5.98 -12.33
N SER A 88 6.30 7.00 -12.05
CA SER A 88 6.77 7.92 -13.10
C SER A 88 7.72 7.26 -14.10
N ALA A 89 8.50 6.26 -13.67
CA ALA A 89 9.36 5.47 -14.53
C ALA A 89 8.58 4.52 -15.45
N ASN A 90 7.30 4.26 -15.17
CA ASN A 90 6.50 3.26 -15.89
C ASN A 90 5.21 3.86 -16.43
N GLN A 91 5.26 4.25 -17.70
CA GLN A 91 4.10 4.73 -18.48
C GLN A 91 3.36 3.59 -19.19
N THR A 92 3.38 2.38 -18.64
CA THR A 92 2.68 1.22 -19.20
C THR A 92 1.25 1.16 -18.68
N ASP A 93 0.35 0.51 -19.43
CA ASP A 93 -1.02 0.23 -18.98
C ASP A 93 -1.08 -0.78 -17.81
N ASP A 94 0.05 -1.39 -17.45
CA ASP A 94 0.17 -2.35 -16.37
C ASP A 94 0.20 -1.63 -15.01
N ARG A 95 -0.93 -1.71 -14.30
CA ARG A 95 -1.14 -1.01 -13.03
C ARG A 95 -0.84 -1.85 -11.79
N ARG A 96 -0.16 -2.99 -11.92
CA ARG A 96 0.20 -3.87 -10.79
C ARG A 96 1.69 -3.77 -10.47
N ILE A 97 2.00 -3.40 -9.23
CA ILE A 97 3.36 -3.24 -8.71
C ILE A 97 3.57 -4.26 -7.58
N ILE A 98 4.66 -5.00 -7.61
CA ILE A 98 5.12 -5.87 -6.51
C ILE A 98 6.33 -5.21 -5.88
N ILE A 99 6.30 -4.96 -4.57
CA ILE A 99 7.45 -4.43 -3.83
C ILE A 99 8.26 -5.61 -3.27
N ASN A 100 9.52 -5.71 -3.70
CA ASN A 100 10.37 -6.85 -3.37
C ASN A 100 11.02 -6.68 -1.97
N GLU A 101 11.12 -7.79 -1.22
CA GLU A 101 11.77 -7.81 0.11
C GLU A 101 13.24 -7.43 0.06
N HIS A 102 13.91 -7.76 -1.04
CA HIS A 102 15.28 -7.37 -1.29
C HIS A 102 15.28 -6.00 -1.98
N GLY A 103 15.64 -4.97 -1.21
CA GLY A 103 16.11 -3.70 -1.75
C GLY A 103 17.33 -3.91 -2.65
N PRO A 104 17.85 -2.87 -3.32
CA PRO A 104 18.79 -3.06 -4.41
C PRO A 104 20.14 -3.55 -3.87
N THR A 105 20.35 -4.86 -3.90
CA THR A 105 21.67 -5.40 -4.22
C THR A 105 21.97 -4.99 -5.66
N SER A 106 23.24 -4.97 -6.08
CA SER A 106 23.71 -4.39 -7.35
C SER A 106 22.92 -4.77 -8.61
N ASP A 107 22.11 -5.84 -8.56
CA ASP A 107 21.34 -6.39 -9.67
C ASP A 107 19.82 -6.54 -9.39
N SER A 108 19.27 -6.08 -8.27
CA SER A 108 17.84 -6.29 -7.92
C SER A 108 17.03 -5.00 -7.89
N ALA A 109 15.90 -4.98 -8.61
CA ALA A 109 14.95 -3.87 -8.58
C ALA A 109 14.10 -3.89 -7.30
N ILE A 110 13.88 -2.71 -6.70
CA ILE A 110 13.02 -2.51 -5.51
C ILE A 110 11.56 -2.90 -5.74
N ALA A 111 11.12 -2.89 -7.00
CA ALA A 111 9.78 -3.23 -7.39
C ALA A 111 9.76 -3.87 -8.78
N SER A 112 8.81 -4.77 -8.98
CA SER A 112 8.53 -5.42 -10.26
C SER A 112 7.13 -5.03 -10.72
N ILE A 113 6.99 -4.65 -11.98
CA ILE A 113 5.67 -4.43 -12.59
C ILE A 113 5.28 -5.69 -13.33
N VAL A 114 4.07 -6.16 -13.05
CA VAL A 114 3.54 -7.40 -13.62
C VAL A 114 2.31 -7.09 -14.47
N PRO A 115 2.19 -7.73 -15.65
CA PRO A 115 1.03 -7.52 -16.48
C PRO A 115 -0.25 -7.99 -15.78
N CYS A 116 -1.34 -7.29 -16.08
CA CYS A 116 -2.67 -7.73 -15.71
C CYS A 116 -3.11 -8.88 -16.62
N THR A 117 -2.49 -10.05 -16.55
CA THR A 117 -2.98 -11.22 -17.31
C THR A 117 -4.36 -11.66 -16.81
N PRO A 118 -5.30 -11.97 -17.72
CA PRO A 118 -6.59 -12.58 -17.40
C PRO A 118 -6.46 -14.03 -16.93
#